data_AF-A0A179C944-F1
#
_entry.id   AF-A0A179C944-F1
#
_cell.length_a   1.000
_cell.length_b   1.000
_cell.length_c   1.000
_cell.angle_alpha   90.00
_cell.angle_beta   90.00
_cell.angle_gamma   90.00
#
_symmetry.space_group_name_H-M   'P 1'
#
loop_
_entity.id
_entity.type
_entity.pdbx_description
1 polymer ?
#
loop_
_entity_poly.entity_id
_entity_poly.type
_entity_poly.pdbx_seq_one_letter_code
_entity_poly.pdbx_strand_id
1 'polypeptide(L)'
;MKKSVKTTLLGSAAVLMSVSLAACGNSSASKSTKKTTAPKTEKVQSKKSSASSASSATESSAVSSSASSEASPMSSASSSSTVSAKNLTPQQLGILVALNQNPQLLQNLNASSDDPTGLWFASCNSNNDGSSSNLDGFDVLTTHGDGTADLYYKLDGNNVIIQKMDPNSGDCVADEKMMTITVPVSQIMQNYSTPQQQSQVNNDANKLRQGNN
;
A
#
# COMPACT_ATOMS: atom_id res chain seq x y z
N MET A 1 -29.17 28.00 -54.67
CA MET A 1 -28.32 26.79 -54.74
C MET A 1 -28.58 25.96 -53.49
N LYS A 2 -29.19 24.78 -53.65
CA LYS A 2 -29.58 23.89 -52.56
C LYS A 2 -28.36 23.05 -52.14
N LYS A 3 -27.93 23.09 -50.89
CA LYS A 3 -26.95 22.14 -50.34
C LYS A 3 -27.66 21.12 -49.46
N SER A 4 -27.56 19.87 -49.88
CA SER A 4 -28.15 18.68 -49.28
C SER A 4 -27.31 18.24 -48.08
N VAL A 5 -27.96 18.05 -46.94
CA VAL A 5 -27.38 17.46 -45.72
C VAL A 5 -27.64 15.96 -45.77
N LYS A 6 -26.58 15.15 -45.79
CA LYS A 6 -26.67 13.68 -45.66
C LYS A 6 -26.41 13.30 -44.20
N THR A 7 -27.47 12.86 -43.55
CA THR A 7 -27.47 12.20 -42.23
C THR A 7 -26.98 10.77 -42.38
N THR A 8 -25.93 10.39 -41.64
CA THR A 8 -25.52 8.99 -41.47
C THR A 8 -25.92 8.52 -40.08
N LEU A 9 -26.90 7.62 -40.06
CA LEU A 9 -27.27 6.79 -38.91
C LEU A 9 -26.29 5.61 -38.83
N LEU A 10 -25.54 5.51 -37.74
CA LEU A 10 -24.86 4.28 -37.33
C LEU A 10 -25.42 3.89 -35.96
N GLY A 11 -26.34 2.93 -35.99
CA GLY A 11 -26.80 2.23 -34.81
C GLY A 11 -25.67 1.37 -34.24
N SER A 12 -25.55 1.36 -32.92
CA SER A 12 -24.77 0.37 -32.19
C SER A 12 -25.63 -0.12 -31.03
N ALA A 13 -26.09 -1.35 -31.16
CA ALA A 13 -26.82 -2.07 -30.14
C ALA A 13 -25.85 -2.42 -29.01
N ALA A 14 -26.06 -1.83 -27.83
CA ALA A 14 -25.36 -2.23 -26.61
C ALA A 14 -26.12 -3.41 -26.00
N VAL A 15 -25.51 -4.60 -26.06
CA VAL A 15 -25.92 -5.78 -25.28
C VAL A 15 -25.47 -5.55 -23.84
N LEU A 16 -26.44 -5.31 -22.95
CA LEU A 16 -26.23 -5.23 -21.50
C LEU A 16 -26.01 -6.65 -20.93
N MET A 17 -24.77 -6.99 -20.61
CA MET A 17 -24.47 -8.16 -19.77
C MET A 17 -24.39 -7.72 -18.31
N SER A 18 -25.49 -7.93 -17.58
CA SER A 18 -25.57 -7.73 -16.13
C SER A 18 -24.80 -8.85 -15.41
N VAL A 19 -23.71 -8.50 -14.72
CA VAL A 19 -23.03 -9.39 -13.79
C VAL A 19 -23.71 -9.27 -12.42
N SER A 20 -24.48 -10.30 -12.04
CA SER A 20 -25.03 -10.41 -10.69
C SER A 20 -23.91 -10.78 -9.71
N LEU A 21 -23.53 -9.86 -8.82
CA LEU A 21 -22.72 -10.17 -7.64
C LEU A 21 -23.60 -10.89 -6.61
N ALA A 22 -23.31 -12.17 -6.36
CA ALA A 22 -23.84 -12.89 -5.22
C ALA A 22 -23.11 -12.42 -3.94
N ALA A 23 -23.75 -11.55 -3.16
CA ALA A 23 -23.32 -11.20 -1.82
C ALA A 23 -23.87 -12.24 -0.83
N CYS A 24 -23.05 -13.21 -0.43
CA CYS A 24 -23.31 -14.02 0.77
C CYS A 24 -22.65 -13.34 1.97
N GLY A 25 -23.40 -12.49 2.67
CA GLY A 25 -23.02 -11.87 3.94
C GLY A 25 -24.07 -12.15 5.00
N ASN A 26 -23.88 -13.22 5.77
CA ASN A 26 -24.75 -13.65 6.87
C ASN A 26 -24.79 -12.58 7.98
N SER A 27 -25.93 -11.90 8.12
CA SER A 27 -26.22 -11.01 9.24
C SER A 27 -26.97 -11.78 10.32
N SER A 28 -26.33 -12.00 11.47
CA SER A 28 -27.01 -12.42 12.69
C SER A 28 -27.19 -11.20 13.58
N ALA A 29 -28.34 -10.54 13.46
CA ALA A 29 -28.82 -9.54 14.40
C ALA A 29 -29.75 -10.21 15.41
N SER A 30 -29.49 -10.02 16.70
CA SER A 30 -30.45 -10.29 17.77
C SER A 30 -30.82 -8.97 18.45
N LYS A 31 -32.09 -8.54 18.29
CA LYS A 31 -32.80 -7.63 19.21
C LYS A 31 -33.12 -8.43 20.48
N SER A 32 -33.05 -7.92 21.70
CA SER A 32 -33.96 -6.96 22.39
C SER A 32 -33.50 -7.03 23.88
N THR A 33 -33.57 -6.05 24.79
CA THR A 33 -34.75 -5.33 25.28
C THR A 33 -34.31 -4.30 26.34
N LYS A 34 -34.74 -3.05 26.18
CA LYS A 34 -35.15 -2.01 27.16
C LYS A 34 -35.00 -2.31 28.69
N LYS A 35 -34.29 -1.44 29.43
CA LYS A 35 -34.85 -0.62 30.55
C LYS A 35 -33.88 0.43 31.12
N THR A 36 -34.41 1.64 31.26
CA THR A 36 -34.02 2.80 32.05
C THR A 36 -33.51 2.50 33.46
N THR A 37 -32.52 3.26 33.96
CA THR A 37 -32.59 4.18 35.15
C THR A 37 -31.18 4.64 35.55
N ALA A 38 -30.94 5.96 35.62
CA ALA A 38 -29.77 6.57 36.29
C ALA A 38 -30.02 6.63 37.81
N PRO A 39 -28.99 6.59 38.68
CA PRO A 39 -28.40 7.87 39.14
C PRO A 39 -26.90 7.84 39.52
N LYS A 40 -26.26 8.99 39.30
CA LYS A 40 -25.36 9.78 40.18
C LYS A 40 -24.46 9.13 41.27
N THR A 41 -23.17 9.46 41.13
CA THR A 41 -22.15 9.91 42.13
C THR A 41 -21.43 8.93 43.09
N GLU A 42 -20.10 9.08 43.06
CA GLU A 42 -19.13 9.21 44.19
C GLU A 42 -18.31 8.01 44.71
N LYS A 43 -17.08 8.38 45.11
CA LYS A 43 -15.86 7.65 45.49
C LYS A 43 -16.02 6.70 46.70
N VAL A 44 -15.09 5.72 46.82
CA VAL A 44 -14.21 5.36 47.98
C VAL A 44 -13.53 4.01 47.65
N GLN A 45 -12.23 3.93 47.33
CA GLN A 45 -11.05 3.72 48.20
C GLN A 45 -10.95 2.41 49.02
N SER A 46 -9.86 1.66 48.73
CA SER A 46 -8.99 0.87 49.63
C SER A 46 -9.33 -0.58 50.05
N LYS A 47 -8.40 -1.51 49.72
CA LYS A 47 -7.58 -2.40 50.60
C LYS A 47 -7.01 -3.57 49.76
N LYS A 48 -5.72 -3.64 49.42
CA LYS A 48 -4.50 -4.10 50.17
C LYS A 48 -4.48 -5.61 50.50
N SER A 49 -3.31 -6.22 50.25
CA SER A 49 -2.73 -7.48 50.78
C SER A 49 -3.07 -8.77 49.98
N SER A 50 -2.20 -9.73 49.63
CA SER A 50 -0.76 -10.03 49.85
C SER A 50 -0.32 -11.09 48.81
N ALA A 51 0.83 -10.95 48.15
CA ALA A 51 2.07 -11.74 48.33
C ALA A 51 2.01 -13.29 48.16
N SER A 52 2.68 -13.75 47.10
CA SER A 52 3.63 -14.89 46.96
C SER A 52 3.26 -16.32 47.38
N SER A 53 3.45 -17.29 46.47
CA SER A 53 4.70 -18.10 46.40
C SER A 53 4.63 -19.18 45.32
N ALA A 54 5.79 -19.43 44.69
CA ALA A 54 6.10 -20.46 43.73
C ALA A 54 6.43 -21.82 44.38
N SER A 55 6.46 -22.90 43.57
CA SER A 55 7.44 -24.03 43.52
C SER A 55 6.81 -25.22 42.76
N SER A 56 7.37 -25.71 41.64
CA SER A 56 8.32 -26.86 41.51
C SER A 56 7.69 -28.23 41.86
N ALA A 57 7.89 -29.38 41.21
CA ALA A 57 8.65 -29.86 40.05
C ALA A 57 8.24 -31.35 39.77
N THR A 58 8.64 -31.90 38.60
CA THR A 58 8.99 -33.34 38.31
C THR A 58 7.92 -34.44 38.48
N GLU A 59 7.81 -35.55 37.74
CA GLU A 59 8.57 -36.19 36.65
C GLU A 59 7.70 -37.28 35.95
N SER A 60 8.05 -37.56 34.69
CA SER A 60 8.03 -38.85 33.94
C SER A 60 6.79 -39.74 33.82
N SER A 61 6.44 -40.09 32.56
CA SER A 61 6.32 -41.47 32.07
C SER A 61 6.22 -41.51 30.53
N ALA A 62 7.04 -42.36 29.92
CA ALA A 62 7.07 -42.67 28.50
C ALA A 62 6.03 -43.74 28.11
N VAL A 63 5.51 -43.71 26.88
CA VAL A 63 5.28 -44.91 26.04
C VAL A 63 5.28 -44.53 24.55
N SER A 64 5.94 -45.37 23.76
CA SER A 64 6.14 -45.28 22.32
C SER A 64 4.91 -45.72 21.52
N SER A 65 4.76 -45.19 20.30
CA SER A 65 4.29 -45.99 19.16
C SER A 65 4.73 -45.40 17.82
N SER A 66 5.31 -46.30 17.04
CA SER A 66 5.80 -46.22 15.68
C SER A 66 4.72 -45.96 14.63
N ALA A 67 5.03 -45.16 13.62
CA ALA A 67 4.46 -45.31 12.28
C ALA A 67 5.45 -44.77 11.23
N SER A 68 5.92 -45.69 10.38
CA SER A 68 6.71 -45.42 9.19
C SER A 68 5.91 -44.58 8.20
N SER A 69 6.57 -43.62 7.57
CA SER A 69 6.20 -43.12 6.25
C SER A 69 7.45 -42.60 5.58
N GLU A 70 7.96 -43.38 4.63
CA GLU A 70 8.82 -42.85 3.57
C GLU A 70 8.08 -41.69 2.90
N ALA A 71 8.63 -40.49 3.03
CA ALA A 71 8.30 -39.38 2.17
C ALA A 71 9.61 -38.91 1.55
N SER A 72 9.81 -39.29 0.30
CA SER A 72 10.82 -38.74 -0.58
C SER A 72 10.80 -37.21 -0.48
N PRO A 73 11.92 -36.52 -0.21
CA PRO A 73 11.95 -35.07 -0.29
C PRO A 73 11.85 -34.69 -1.76
N MET A 74 10.63 -34.38 -2.19
CA MET A 74 10.37 -33.68 -3.45
C MET A 74 11.10 -32.34 -3.36
N SER A 75 12.29 -32.29 -3.97
CA SER A 75 13.05 -31.07 -4.16
C SER A 75 12.33 -30.22 -5.20
N SER A 76 11.24 -29.57 -4.80
CA SER A 76 10.74 -28.40 -5.50
C SER A 76 11.67 -27.25 -5.17
N ALA A 77 12.84 -27.24 -5.82
CA ALA A 77 13.60 -26.03 -6.00
C ALA A 77 12.75 -25.11 -6.89
N SER A 78 11.80 -24.40 -6.27
CA SER A 78 11.30 -23.17 -6.85
C SER A 78 12.51 -22.25 -6.95
N SER A 79 13.04 -22.11 -8.17
CA SER A 79 13.97 -21.05 -8.52
C SER A 79 13.24 -19.72 -8.33
N SER A 80 13.12 -19.29 -7.07
CA SER A 80 12.81 -17.92 -6.71
C SER A 80 14.07 -17.14 -7.06
N SER A 81 14.11 -16.63 -8.28
CA SER A 81 15.03 -15.57 -8.66
C SER A 81 14.71 -14.39 -7.75
N THR A 82 15.49 -14.24 -6.67
CA THR A 82 15.42 -13.07 -5.80
C THR A 82 15.82 -11.86 -6.64
N VAL A 83 14.83 -11.14 -7.17
CA VAL A 83 15.09 -9.88 -7.89
C VAL A 83 15.72 -8.91 -6.89
N SER A 84 16.88 -8.36 -7.22
CA SER A 84 17.52 -7.34 -6.40
C SER A 84 16.92 -5.97 -6.74
N ALA A 85 16.60 -5.15 -5.73
CA ALA A 85 16.06 -3.80 -5.96
C ALA A 85 16.95 -2.89 -6.82
N LYS A 86 18.27 -3.15 -6.85
CA LYS A 86 19.22 -2.47 -7.75
C LYS A 86 18.95 -2.67 -9.25
N ASN A 87 18.17 -3.70 -9.61
CA ASN A 87 17.80 -3.98 -11.00
C ASN A 87 16.41 -3.43 -11.36
N LEU A 88 15.72 -2.80 -10.42
CA LEU A 88 14.45 -2.13 -10.70
C LEU A 88 14.72 -0.78 -11.37
N THR A 89 13.85 -0.41 -12.29
CA THR A 89 13.80 0.96 -12.77
C THR A 89 13.31 1.89 -11.64
N PRO A 90 13.66 3.18 -11.68
CA PRO A 90 13.11 4.18 -10.76
C PRO A 90 11.57 4.11 -10.67
N GLN A 91 10.89 4.00 -11.80
CA GLN A 91 9.43 3.88 -11.87
C GLN A 91 8.91 2.65 -11.14
N GLN A 92 9.53 1.48 -11.34
CA GLN A 92 9.15 0.25 -10.63
C GLN A 92 9.35 0.38 -9.13
N LEU A 93 10.48 0.97 -8.71
CA LEU A 93 10.74 1.26 -7.30
C LEU A 93 9.68 2.22 -6.73
N GLY A 94 9.31 3.25 -7.47
CA GLY A 94 8.24 4.18 -7.10
C GLY A 94 6.89 3.49 -6.87
N ILE A 95 6.47 2.60 -7.77
CA ILE A 95 5.24 1.82 -7.58
C ILE A 95 5.31 0.97 -6.31
N LEU A 96 6.45 0.31 -6.04
CA LEU A 96 6.61 -0.48 -4.82
C LEU A 96 6.61 0.38 -3.56
N VAL A 97 7.20 1.57 -3.62
CA VAL A 97 7.14 2.58 -2.55
C VAL A 97 5.70 3.04 -2.30
N ALA A 98 4.95 3.33 -3.36
CA ALA A 98 3.53 3.69 -3.27
C ALA A 98 2.71 2.55 -2.64
N LEU A 99 2.88 1.30 -3.09
CA LEU A 99 2.20 0.14 -2.49
C LEU A 99 2.47 0.00 -0.99
N ASN A 100 3.67 0.37 -0.53
CA ASN A 100 4.07 0.25 0.86
C ASN A 100 3.63 1.44 1.73
N GLN A 101 3.63 2.66 1.18
CA GLN A 101 3.44 3.90 1.96
C GLN A 101 2.10 4.58 1.74
N ASN A 102 1.59 4.57 0.50
CA ASN A 102 0.33 5.20 0.14
C ASN A 102 -0.28 4.52 -1.10
N PRO A 103 -0.86 3.30 -0.96
CA PRO A 103 -1.35 2.52 -2.08
C PRO A 103 -2.51 3.21 -2.83
N GLN A 104 -3.21 4.14 -2.16
CA GLN A 104 -4.30 4.91 -2.78
C GLN A 104 -3.82 5.78 -3.93
N LEU A 105 -2.53 6.19 -3.97
CA LEU A 105 -1.99 6.94 -5.11
C LEU A 105 -2.13 6.17 -6.44
N LEU A 106 -2.11 4.84 -6.40
CA LEU A 106 -2.17 4.01 -7.60
C LEU A 106 -3.54 4.05 -8.30
N GLN A 107 -4.59 4.52 -7.62
CA GLN A 107 -5.90 4.72 -8.25
C GLN A 107 -5.82 5.73 -9.41
N ASN A 108 -4.85 6.66 -9.34
CA ASN A 108 -4.64 7.73 -10.30
C ASN A 108 -3.88 7.29 -11.57
N LEU A 109 -3.41 6.04 -11.63
CA LEU A 109 -2.77 5.47 -12.83
C LEU A 109 -3.72 5.37 -14.03
N ASN A 110 -5.04 5.35 -13.78
CA ASN A 110 -6.05 5.20 -14.83
C ASN A 110 -6.74 6.52 -15.18
N ALA A 111 -6.28 7.65 -14.64
CA ALA A 111 -6.82 8.96 -14.98
C ALA A 111 -6.57 9.26 -16.48
N SER A 112 -7.58 9.81 -17.17
CA SER A 112 -7.48 10.22 -18.59
C SER A 112 -6.32 11.17 -18.81
N SER A 113 -5.61 11.12 -19.93
CA SER A 113 -4.36 11.87 -20.18
C SER A 113 -4.39 13.39 -19.88
N ASP A 114 -5.57 13.99 -19.94
CA ASP A 114 -5.88 15.40 -19.67
C ASP A 114 -6.29 15.69 -18.21
N ASP A 115 -6.54 14.65 -17.41
CA ASP A 115 -6.92 14.76 -16.01
C ASP A 115 -5.70 15.22 -15.17
N PRO A 116 -5.83 16.33 -14.41
CA PRO A 116 -4.75 16.84 -13.58
C PRO A 116 -4.39 15.89 -12.43
N THR A 117 -5.27 14.95 -12.07
CA THR A 117 -5.07 14.01 -10.96
C THR A 117 -4.24 12.78 -11.32
N GLY A 118 -3.80 12.64 -12.58
CA GLY A 118 -2.97 11.53 -13.02
C GLY A 118 -1.71 11.36 -12.17
N LEU A 119 -1.20 10.13 -12.10
CA LEU A 119 0.04 9.85 -11.37
C LEU A 119 1.26 10.04 -12.27
N TRP A 120 2.18 10.91 -11.83
CA TRP A 120 3.37 11.30 -12.56
C TRP A 120 4.63 10.80 -11.86
N PHE A 121 5.63 10.50 -12.67
CA PHE A 121 6.98 10.21 -12.27
C PHE A 121 7.91 11.30 -12.77
N ALA A 122 8.83 11.75 -11.92
CA ALA A 122 9.93 12.61 -12.33
C ALA A 122 11.17 12.34 -11.46
N SER A 123 12.34 12.71 -11.98
CA SER A 123 13.59 12.67 -11.21
C SER A 123 13.91 14.07 -10.70
N CYS A 124 14.24 14.19 -9.41
CA CYS A 124 14.64 15.45 -8.79
C CYS A 124 16.13 15.68 -9.04
N ASN A 125 16.44 16.76 -9.76
CA ASN A 125 17.81 17.17 -10.02
C ASN A 125 17.95 18.67 -9.74
N SER A 126 18.97 19.04 -8.97
CA SER A 126 19.23 20.42 -8.53
C SER A 126 19.41 21.44 -9.65
N ASN A 127 19.53 20.98 -10.90
CA ASN A 127 19.84 21.82 -12.05
C ASN A 127 18.63 22.33 -12.84
N ASN A 128 17.40 21.86 -12.58
CA ASN A 128 16.27 22.18 -13.48
C ASN A 128 15.02 22.80 -12.83
N ASP A 129 14.83 22.72 -11.53
CA ASP A 129 13.61 23.27 -10.93
C ASP A 129 13.83 23.57 -9.46
N GLY A 130 12.99 24.40 -8.84
CA GLY A 130 13.03 24.81 -7.43
C GLY A 130 12.97 23.69 -6.39
N SER A 131 13.29 22.45 -6.76
CA SER A 131 13.67 21.35 -5.89
C SER A 131 14.74 21.82 -4.91
N SER A 132 14.39 21.82 -3.62
CA SER A 132 15.35 22.10 -2.55
C SER A 132 16.55 21.14 -2.69
N SER A 133 17.75 21.64 -2.46
CA SER A 133 19.01 20.85 -2.54
C SER A 133 19.01 19.56 -1.71
N ASN A 134 18.06 19.40 -0.78
CA ASN A 134 17.86 18.20 0.02
C ASN A 134 17.29 17.02 -0.80
N LEU A 135 16.53 17.30 -1.86
CA LEU A 135 15.89 16.29 -2.70
C LEU A 135 16.73 15.90 -3.92
N ASP A 136 17.97 16.36 -4.01
CA ASP A 136 18.87 15.99 -5.10
C ASP A 136 19.09 14.48 -5.14
N GLY A 137 18.91 13.88 -6.33
CA GLY A 137 19.04 12.45 -6.54
C GLY A 137 17.90 11.61 -5.97
N PHE A 138 16.79 12.22 -5.57
CA PHE A 138 15.53 11.50 -5.36
C PHE A 138 14.75 11.40 -6.66
N ASP A 139 13.90 10.38 -6.76
CA ASP A 139 12.80 10.32 -7.71
C ASP A 139 11.49 10.62 -6.98
N VAL A 140 10.46 11.06 -7.69
CA VAL A 140 9.17 11.42 -7.09
C VAL A 140 8.01 10.77 -7.82
N LEU A 141 7.02 10.32 -7.05
CA LEU A 141 5.66 10.10 -7.53
C LEU A 141 4.76 11.22 -7.02
N THR A 142 4.07 11.91 -7.93
CA THR A 142 3.22 13.07 -7.63
C THR A 142 1.92 13.05 -8.43
N THR A 143 0.88 13.70 -7.90
CA THR A 143 -0.40 13.93 -8.58
C THR A 143 -0.57 15.39 -9.03
N HIS A 144 0.52 16.18 -9.12
CA HIS A 144 0.49 17.63 -9.44
C HIS A 144 -0.48 18.45 -8.57
N GLY A 145 -0.73 17.99 -7.34
CA GLY A 145 -1.55 18.70 -6.35
C GLY A 145 -0.73 19.75 -5.59
N ASP A 146 -1.05 19.94 -4.33
CA ASP A 146 -0.30 20.81 -3.40
C ASP A 146 0.99 20.17 -2.85
N GLY A 147 1.36 18.98 -3.34
CA GLY A 147 2.54 18.23 -2.93
C GLY A 147 2.36 17.36 -1.67
N THR A 148 1.22 17.45 -0.97
CA THR A 148 0.98 16.73 0.30
C THR A 148 1.06 15.20 0.13
N ALA A 149 0.67 14.71 -1.04
CA ALA A 149 0.64 13.28 -1.34
C ALA A 149 1.93 12.78 -2.05
N ASP A 150 2.90 13.66 -2.28
CA ASP A 150 4.12 13.30 -3.00
C ASP A 150 4.96 12.30 -2.21
N LEU A 151 5.53 11.34 -2.94
CA LEU A 151 6.48 10.39 -2.39
C LEU A 151 7.81 10.58 -3.11
N TYR A 152 8.78 11.14 -2.41
CA TYR A 152 10.17 11.22 -2.85
C TYR A 152 10.89 9.98 -2.36
N TYR A 153 11.64 9.30 -3.22
CA TYR A 153 12.35 8.09 -2.84
C TYR A 153 13.71 7.96 -3.54
N LYS A 154 14.63 7.26 -2.88
CA LYS A 154 15.87 6.79 -3.51
C LYS A 154 16.35 5.51 -2.84
N LEU A 155 17.09 4.71 -3.60
CA LEU A 155 17.78 3.55 -3.07
C LEU A 155 19.06 3.99 -2.34
N ASP A 156 19.26 3.50 -1.12
CA ASP A 156 20.47 3.69 -0.33
C ASP A 156 20.95 2.34 0.21
N GLY A 157 21.81 1.69 -0.56
CA GLY A 157 22.29 0.33 -0.27
C GLY A 157 21.16 -0.69 -0.15
N ASN A 158 20.95 -1.21 1.05
CA ASN A 158 19.90 -2.20 1.38
C ASN A 158 18.60 -1.56 1.87
N ASN A 159 18.50 -0.23 1.83
CA ASN A 159 17.33 0.52 2.25
C ASN A 159 16.80 1.39 1.10
N VAL A 160 15.55 1.80 1.24
CA VAL A 160 14.92 2.86 0.45
C VAL A 160 14.67 4.02 1.40
N ILE A 161 15.24 5.18 1.08
CA ILE A 161 14.96 6.43 1.79
C ILE A 161 13.75 7.05 1.13
N ILE A 162 12.73 7.37 1.92
CA ILE A 162 11.47 7.94 1.46
C ILE A 162 11.28 9.26 2.19
N GLN A 163 11.06 10.35 1.47
CA GLN A 163 10.60 11.61 2.06
C GLN A 163 9.16 11.89 1.63
N LYS A 164 8.34 12.32 2.57
CA LYS A 164 6.95 12.72 2.35
C LYS A 164 6.52 13.73 3.41
N MET A 165 5.39 14.39 3.20
CA MET A 165 4.84 15.31 4.19
C MET A 165 4.42 14.56 5.47
N ASP A 166 4.74 15.13 6.63
CA ASP A 166 4.23 14.66 7.93
C ASP A 166 2.90 15.36 8.23
N PRO A 167 1.76 14.63 8.18
CA PRO A 167 0.43 15.22 8.35
C PRO A 167 0.16 15.72 9.78
N ASN A 168 1.09 15.53 10.72
CA ASN A 168 0.93 15.96 12.12
C ASN A 168 1.90 17.08 12.52
N SER A 169 2.66 17.63 11.57
CA SER A 169 3.77 18.53 11.86
C SER A 169 3.41 20.02 11.82
N GLY A 170 2.21 20.37 11.35
CA GLY A 170 1.70 21.73 11.25
C GLY A 170 0.19 21.82 11.48
N ASP A 171 -0.31 23.05 11.66
CA ASP A 171 -1.75 23.32 11.85
C ASP A 171 -2.51 23.40 10.51
N CYS A 172 -1.79 23.51 9.40
CA CYS A 172 -2.31 23.48 8.03
C CYS A 172 -1.25 22.95 7.05
N VAL A 173 -1.65 22.64 5.81
CA VAL A 173 -0.76 22.09 4.76
C VAL A 173 0.49 22.95 4.52
N ALA A 174 0.37 24.28 4.64
CA ALA A 174 1.50 25.20 4.43
C ALA A 174 2.56 25.15 5.55
N ASP A 175 2.18 24.67 6.74
CA ASP A 175 3.06 24.60 7.92
C ASP A 175 3.62 23.18 8.14
N GLU A 176 3.11 22.20 7.40
CA GLU A 176 3.59 20.83 7.48
C GLU A 176 5.05 20.74 7.00
N LYS A 177 5.77 19.75 7.51
CA LYS A 177 7.19 19.50 7.28
C LYS A 177 7.35 18.14 6.62
N MET A 178 8.39 18.03 5.82
CA MET A 178 8.83 16.74 5.30
C MET A 178 9.38 15.87 6.43
N MET A 179 8.92 14.62 6.48
CA MET A 179 9.54 13.56 7.27
C MET A 179 10.33 12.63 6.36
N THR A 180 11.37 12.01 6.94
CA THR A 180 12.15 10.95 6.29
C THR A 180 11.85 9.60 6.93
N ILE A 181 11.59 8.61 6.10
CA ILE A 181 11.38 7.21 6.48
C ILE A 181 12.45 6.37 5.78
N THR A 182 13.06 5.46 6.52
CA THR A 182 13.99 4.47 5.97
C THR A 182 13.31 3.11 6.00
N VAL A 183 13.11 2.50 4.84
CA VAL A 183 12.46 1.19 4.71
C VAL A 183 13.47 0.19 4.17
N PRO A 184 13.64 -0.99 4.80
CA PRO A 184 14.48 -2.04 4.24
C PRO A 184 13.95 -2.51 2.88
N VAL A 185 14.85 -2.74 1.92
CA VAL A 185 14.50 -3.27 0.59
C VAL A 185 13.68 -4.56 0.71
N SER A 186 13.97 -5.41 1.69
CA SER A 186 13.21 -6.64 1.92
C SER A 186 11.72 -6.39 2.17
N GLN A 187 11.35 -5.28 2.83
CA GLN A 187 9.95 -4.93 3.04
C GLN A 187 9.27 -4.45 1.77
N ILE A 188 9.96 -3.61 0.98
CA ILE A 188 9.47 -3.08 -0.30
C ILE A 188 9.23 -4.22 -1.31
N MET A 189 10.15 -5.20 -1.36
CA MET A 189 10.12 -6.31 -2.31
C MET A 189 9.06 -7.40 -2.01
N GLN A 190 8.38 -7.35 -0.87
CA GLN A 190 7.26 -8.27 -0.56
C GLN A 190 6.14 -8.18 -1.63
N ASN A 191 5.97 -7.01 -2.23
CA ASN A 191 5.01 -6.78 -3.31
C ASN A 191 5.57 -7.07 -4.72
N TYR A 192 6.74 -7.73 -4.83
CA TYR A 192 7.42 -8.04 -6.10
C TYR A 192 7.96 -9.50 -6.15
N SER A 193 7.42 -10.39 -5.32
CA SER A 193 7.97 -11.74 -5.12
C SER A 193 7.45 -12.79 -6.11
N THR A 194 6.26 -12.60 -6.67
CA THR A 194 5.66 -13.54 -7.65
C THR A 194 5.66 -12.98 -9.08
N PRO A 195 5.66 -13.81 -10.13
CA PRO A 195 5.60 -13.33 -11.51
C PRO A 195 4.39 -12.42 -11.81
N GLN A 196 3.25 -12.66 -11.15
CA GLN A 196 2.05 -11.82 -11.27
C GLN A 196 2.28 -10.43 -10.66
N GLN A 197 2.87 -10.36 -9.46
CA GLN A 197 3.24 -9.10 -8.82
C GLN A 197 4.24 -8.31 -9.66
N GLN A 198 5.25 -8.99 -10.19
CA GLN A 198 6.26 -8.37 -11.05
C GLN A 198 5.62 -7.77 -12.30
N SER A 199 4.75 -8.54 -12.96
CA SER A 199 4.02 -8.07 -14.14
C SER A 199 3.11 -6.88 -13.82
N GLN A 200 2.41 -6.91 -12.69
CA GLN A 200 1.55 -5.81 -12.26
C GLN A 200 2.36 -4.52 -12.04
N VAL A 201 3.46 -4.60 -11.28
CA VAL A 201 4.33 -3.45 -11.02
C VAL A 201 4.96 -2.92 -12.31
N ASN A 202 5.34 -3.81 -13.24
CA ASN A 202 5.86 -3.41 -14.55
C ASN A 202 4.79 -2.67 -15.36
N ASN A 203 3.55 -3.19 -15.38
CA ASN A 203 2.44 -2.56 -16.09
C ASN A 203 2.08 -1.20 -15.48
N ASP A 204 2.04 -1.10 -14.15
CA ASP A 204 1.73 0.13 -13.44
C ASP A 204 2.83 1.19 -13.62
N ALA A 205 4.10 0.78 -13.58
CA ALA A 205 5.23 1.65 -13.87
C ALA A 205 5.17 2.23 -15.29
N ASN A 206 4.70 1.45 -16.27
CA ASN A 206 4.52 1.90 -17.65
C ASN A 206 3.31 2.83 -17.86
N LYS A 207 2.39 2.91 -16.89
CA LYS A 207 1.25 3.84 -16.92
C LYS A 207 1.56 5.20 -16.30
N LEU A 208 2.68 5.31 -15.57
CA LEU A 208 3.11 6.58 -14.99
C LEU A 208 3.34 7.60 -16.10
N ARG A 209 2.74 8.78 -15.93
CA ARG A 209 3.03 9.92 -16.80
C ARG A 209 4.41 10.45 -16.50
N GLN A 210 5.07 11.00 -17.50
CA GLN A 210 6.41 11.55 -17.32
C GLN A 210 6.28 13.05 -17.03
N GLY A 211 6.64 13.44 -15.81
CA GLY A 211 6.73 14.84 -15.44
C GLY A 211 8.01 15.43 -16.00
N ASN A 212 7.90 16.61 -16.60
CA ASN A 212 9.07 17.45 -16.82
C ASN A 212 9.23 18.28 -15.55
N ASN A 213 10.20 17.92 -14.71
CA ASN A 213 10.76 18.88 -13.74
C ASN A 213 11.84 19.68 -14.45
#